data_AF-M1ZRG1-F1
#
_entry.id   AF-M1ZRG1-F1
#
_cell.length_a   1.000
_cell.length_b   1.000
_cell.length_c   1.000
_cell.angle_alpha   90.00
_cell.angle_beta   90.00
_cell.angle_gamma   90.00
#
_symmetry.space_group_name_H-M   'P 1'
#
loop_
_entity.id
_entity.type
_entity.pdbx_description
1 polymer ?
#
loop_
_entity_poly.entity_id
_entity_poly.type
_entity_poly.pdbx_seq_one_letter_code
_entity_poly.pdbx_strand_id
1 'polypeptide(L)' 'MRTLAIDVETYCELDIKSVGAYKYCEHPSFEIMLLAYAYDDEPVK' A
#
# COMPACT_ATOMS: atom_id res chain seq x y z
N MET A 1 -22.42 6.88 2.69
CA MET A 1 -21.18 7.02 1.89
C MET A 1 -20.78 5.65 1.43
N ARG A 2 -20.14 5.52 0.26
CA ARG A 2 -19.48 4.27 -0.15
C ARG A 2 -18.01 4.38 0.23
N THR A 3 -17.44 3.37 0.84
CA THR A 3 -16.06 3.31 1.31
C THR A 3 -15.36 2.12 0.65
N LEU A 4 -14.18 2.37 0.09
CA LEU A 4 -13.24 1.34 -0.33
C LEU A 4 -12.05 1.41 0.62
N ALA A 5 -11.93 0.43 1.51
CA ALA A 5 -10.76 0.27 2.34
C ALA A 5 -9.68 -0.47 1.54
N ILE A 6 -8.44 0.02 1.60
CA ILE A 6 -7.28 -0.56 0.94
C ILE A 6 -6.20 -0.73 1.98
N ASP A 7 -5.60 -1.91 2.00
CA ASP A 7 -4.42 -2.22 2.79
C ASP A 7 -3.35 -2.82 1.85
N VAL A 8 -2.12 -2.33 1.95
CA VAL A 8 -1.03 -2.72 1.06
C VAL A 8 0.24 -2.98 1.84
N GLU A 9 0.88 -4.10 1.53
CA GLU A 9 2.23 -4.38 2.00
C GLU A 9 3.21 -4.13 0.86
N THR A 10 4.30 -3.44 1.17
CA THR A 10 5.25 -2.96 0.16
C THR A 10 6.68 -3.28 0.56
N TYR A 11 7.52 -3.46 -0.45
CA TYR A 11 8.96 -3.57 -0.30
C TYR A 11 9.64 -2.41 -1.05
N CYS A 12 10.73 -1.91 -0.47
CA CYS A 12 11.72 -1.05 -1.12
C CYS A 12 13.05 -1.19 -0.38
N GLU A 13 14.17 -1.02 -1.07
CA GLU A 13 15.50 -0.97 -0.43
C GLU A 13 15.67 0.25 0.49
N LEU A 14 14.87 1.31 0.29
CA LEU A 14 14.91 2.52 1.11
C LEU A 14 13.95 2.38 2.30
N ASP A 15 14.34 2.86 3.48
CA ASP A 15 13.43 2.97 4.63
C ASP A 15 12.48 4.15 4.45
N ILE A 16 11.17 3.88 4.39
CA ILE A 16 10.11 4.88 4.23
C ILE A 16 10.13 5.96 5.32
N LYS A 17 10.54 5.63 6.55
CA LYS A 17 10.63 6.60 7.65
C LYS A 17 11.73 7.63 7.42
N SER A 18 12.72 7.27 6.61
CA SER A 18 13.86 8.12 6.29
C SER A 18 13.62 9.00 5.05
N VAL A 19 12.87 8.49 4.06
CA VAL A 19 12.72 9.17 2.74
C VAL A 19 11.32 9.71 2.46
N GLY A 20 10.32 9.32 3.25
CA GLY A 20 8.92 9.63 3.01
C GLY A 20 8.32 8.83 1.84
N ALA A 21 6.98 8.83 1.76
CA ALA A 21 6.23 7.97 0.84
C ALA A 21 6.54 8.23 -0.65
N TYR A 22 6.66 9.49 -1.07
CA TYR A 22 6.88 9.82 -2.49
C TYR A 22 8.17 9.18 -3.04
N LYS A 23 9.30 9.44 -2.38
CA LYS A 23 10.60 8.89 -2.81
C LYS A 23 10.66 7.37 -2.65
N TYR A 24 10.02 6.84 -1.61
CA TYR A 24 9.89 5.40 -1.41
C TYR A 24 9.17 4.73 -2.59
N CYS A 25 8.03 5.27 -3.04
CA CYS A 25 7.24 4.71 -4.13
C CYS A 25 7.81 4.93 -5.54
N GLU A 26 8.63 5.97 -5.76
CA GLU A 26 9.29 6.23 -7.05
C GLU A 26 10.58 5.44 -7.25
N HIS A 27 11.09 4.78 -6.21
CA HIS A 27 12.34 4.02 -6.31
C HIS A 27 12.20 2.80 -7.24
N PRO A 28 13.20 2.47 -8.06
CA PRO A 28 13.11 1.32 -8.98
C PRO A 28 12.90 -0.04 -8.31
N SER A 29 13.24 -0.14 -7.02
CA SER A 29 13.04 -1.36 -6.23
C SER A 29 11.67 -1.42 -5.53
N PHE A 30 10.81 -0.41 -5.70
CA PHE A 30 9.51 -0.40 -5.04
C PHE A 30 8.60 -1.45 -5.64
N GLU A 31 7.97 -2.25 -4.79
CA GLU A 31 7.04 -3.29 -5.19
C GLU A 31 5.88 -3.39 -4.20
N ILE A 32 4.65 -3.50 -4.71
CA ILE A 32 3.48 -3.88 -3.93
C ILE A 32 3.48 -5.40 -3.83
N MET A 33 3.66 -5.93 -2.63
CA MET A 33 3.75 -7.37 -2.37
C MET A 33 2.37 -7.99 -2.16
N LEU A 34 1.50 -7.30 -1.41
CA LEU A 34 0.14 -7.74 -1.09
C LEU A 34 -0.82 -6.56 -1.21
N LEU A 35 -2.03 -6.87 -1.65
CA LEU A 35 -3.14 -5.95 -1.75
C LEU A 35 -4.38 -6.61 -1.16
N ALA A 36 -4.91 -6.02 -0.10
CA ALA A 36 -6.20 -6.38 0.46
C ALA A 36 -7.17 -5.20 0.29
N TYR A 37 -8.45 -5.50 0.08
CA TYR A 37 -9.48 -4.48 -0.05
C TYR A 37 -10.82 -4.94 0.53
N ALA A 38 -11.62 -3.97 0.98
CA ALA A 38 -12.99 -4.19 1.43
C ALA A 38 -13.92 -3.08 0.90
N TYR A 39 -15.10 -3.47 0.42
CA TYR A 39 -16.15 -2.56 0.03
C TYR A 39 -17.16 -2.43 1.18
N ASP A 40 -17.31 -1.21 1.71
CA ASP A 40 -18.19 -0.94 2.85
C ASP A 40 -17.97 -1.97 3.97
N ASP A 41 -19.03 -2.66 4.41
CA ASP A 41 -18.98 -3.75 5.39
C ASP A 41 -19.20 -5.13 4.74
N GLU A 42 -18.98 -5.26 3.43
CA GLU A 42 -19.09 -6.54 2.73
C GLU A 42 -17.98 -7.52 3.14
N PRO A 43 -18.23 -8.85 3.07
CA PRO A 43 -17.20 -9.84 3.36
C PRO A 43 -15.96 -9.66 2.46
N VAL A 44 -14.79 -9.55 3.10
CA VAL A 44 -13.48 -9.54 2.44
C VAL A 44 -13.27 -10.84 1.64
N LYS A 45 -12.69 -10.72 0.43
CA LYS A 45 -12.43 -11.83 -0.50
C LYS A 45 -10.98 -11.88 -0.93
#